data_AF-A0A445AI65-F1
#
_entry.id   AF-A0A445AI65-F1
#
_cell.length_a   1.000
_cell.length_b   1.000
_cell.length_c   1.000
_cell.angle_alpha   90.00
_cell.angle_beta   90.00
_cell.angle_gamma   90.00
#
_symmetry.space_group_name_H-M   'P 1'
#
loop_
_entity.id
_entity.type
_entity.pdbx_description
1 polymer ?
#
loop_
_entity_poly.entity_id
_entity_poly.type
_entity_poly.pdbx_seq_one_letter_code
_entity_poly.pdbx_strand_id
1 'polypeptide(L)' 'MKDSDGNWMQEPPQHEPIVAEDGTVHNLNEYMNISAANATTDFTSIKHELYTQKHGVVIKENQLEELFSQIALQ' A
#
# COMPACT_ATOMS: atom_id res chain seq x y z
N MET A 1 -15.50 -3.77 -8.06
CA MET A 1 -15.33 -4.63 -9.25
C MET A 1 -16.64 -5.14 -9.83
N LYS A 2 -17.79 -4.82 -9.23
CA LYS A 2 -19.10 -4.98 -9.88
C LYS A 2 -19.51 -3.68 -10.56
N ASP A 3 -20.30 -3.78 -11.63
CA ASP A 3 -20.92 -2.64 -12.29
C ASP A 3 -22.13 -2.11 -11.49
N SER A 4 -22.81 -1.10 -12.04
CA SER A 4 -24.01 -0.50 -11.43
C SER A 4 -25.18 -1.46 -11.29
N ASP A 5 -25.24 -2.50 -12.12
CA ASP A 5 -26.29 -3.52 -12.11
C ASP A 5 -25.94 -4.70 -11.17
N GLY A 6 -24.73 -4.68 -10.60
CA GLY A 6 -24.24 -5.69 -9.67
C GLY A 6 -23.55 -6.89 -10.35
N ASN A 7 -23.34 -6.86 -11.67
CA ASN A 7 -22.61 -7.89 -12.39
C ASN A 7 -21.10 -7.71 -12.20
N TRP A 8 -20.37 -8.81 -12.19
CA TRP A 8 -18.91 -8.76 -12.14
C TRP A 8 -18.34 -8.22 -13.46
N MET A 9 -17.50 -7.18 -13.39
CA MET A 9 -16.81 -6.66 -14.56
C MET A 9 -15.70 -7.62 -15.07
N GLN A 10 -15.18 -8.45 -14.17
CA GLN A 10 -14.21 -9.53 -14.40
C GLN A 10 -14.45 -10.63 -13.35
N GLU A 11 -14.16 -11.89 -13.69
CA GLU A 11 -14.33 -13.00 -12.75
C GLU A 11 -13.45 -12.78 -11.50
N PRO A 12 -14.02 -12.86 -10.28
CA PRO A 12 -13.24 -12.70 -9.07
C PRO A 12 -12.31 -13.92 -8.87
N PRO A 13 -11.24 -13.77 -8.08
CA PRO A 13 -10.47 -14.91 -7.60
C PRO A 13 -11.36 -15.97 -6.93
N GLN A 14 -10.97 -17.25 -7.05
CA GLN A 14 -11.73 -18.40 -6.54
C GLN A 14 -11.68 -18.54 -5.00
N HIS A 15 -10.87 -17.74 -4.32
CA HIS A 15 -10.80 -17.73 -2.85
C HIS A 15 -11.75 -16.68 -2.27
N GLU A 16 -12.10 -16.85 -1.00
CA GLU A 16 -12.89 -15.87 -0.26
C GLU A 16 -12.21 -14.50 -0.23
N PRO A 17 -12.97 -13.39 -0.16
CA PRO A 17 -12.40 -12.05 -0.05
C PRO A 17 -11.41 -11.95 1.12
N ILE A 18 -10.31 -11.24 0.88
CA ILE A 18 -9.35 -10.94 1.94
C ILE A 18 -10.00 -9.93 2.89
N VAL A 19 -10.06 -10.28 4.17
CA VAL A 19 -10.58 -9.43 5.25
C VAL A 19 -9.46 -9.19 6.26
N ALA A 20 -9.32 -7.96 6.74
CA ALA A 20 -8.33 -7.62 7.75
C ALA A 20 -8.69 -8.24 9.11
N GLU A 21 -7.67 -8.58 9.90
CA GLU A 21 -7.86 -9.14 11.25
C GLU A 21 -8.62 -8.19 12.17
N ASP A 22 -8.44 -6.88 11.99
CA ASP A 22 -9.16 -5.83 12.72
C ASP A 22 -10.62 -5.64 12.28
N GLY A 23 -11.10 -6.45 11.33
CA GLY A 23 -12.47 -6.40 10.81
C GLY A 23 -12.70 -5.30 9.75
N THR A 24 -11.68 -4.52 9.38
CA THR A 24 -11.81 -3.53 8.31
C THR A 24 -12.11 -4.21 6.98
N VAL A 25 -13.17 -3.76 6.30
CA VAL A 25 -13.57 -4.21 4.97
C VAL A 25 -13.57 -3.06 3.97
N HIS A 26 -13.36 -3.37 2.69
CA HIS A 26 -13.42 -2.41 1.57
C HIS A 26 -12.41 -1.23 1.64
N ASN A 27 -11.25 -1.44 2.26
CA ASN A 27 -10.21 -0.41 2.42
C ASN A 27 -9.22 -0.29 1.24
N LEU A 28 -9.46 -0.96 0.12
CA LEU A 28 -8.59 -0.86 -1.07
C LEU A 28 -8.37 0.60 -1.52
N ASN A 29 -9.39 1.44 -1.34
CA ASN A 29 -9.33 2.86 -1.64
C ASN A 29 -8.22 3.61 -0.87
N GLU A 30 -7.86 3.17 0.33
CA GLU A 30 -6.78 3.77 1.13
C GLU A 30 -5.43 3.63 0.43
N TYR A 31 -5.21 2.53 -0.30
CA TYR A 31 -3.99 2.30 -1.08
C TYR A 31 -4.05 3.01 -2.44
N MET A 32 -5.21 3.02 -3.09
CA MET A 32 -5.38 3.65 -4.42
C MET A 32 -5.22 5.18 -4.37
N ASN A 33 -5.58 5.81 -3.25
CA ASN A 33 -5.46 7.26 -3.06
C ASN A 33 -4.09 7.72 -2.59
N ILE A 34 -3.12 6.81 -2.46
CA ILE A 34 -1.73 7.17 -2.16
C ILE A 34 -1.21 8.06 -3.30
N SER A 35 -0.78 9.27 -2.94
CA SER A 35 -0.33 10.29 -3.89
C SER A 35 1.18 10.44 -3.89
N ALA A 36 1.76 10.71 -5.06
CA ALA A 36 3.17 11.07 -5.21
C ALA A 36 3.53 12.35 -4.43
N ALA A 37 2.56 13.21 -4.10
CA ALA A 37 2.77 14.36 -3.22
C ALA A 37 3.18 13.96 -1.79
N ASN A 38 2.88 12.73 -1.38
CA ASN A 38 3.25 12.18 -0.08
C ASN A 38 4.62 11.48 -0.12
N ALA A 39 5.32 11.50 -1.25
CA ALA A 39 6.62 10.85 -1.38
C ALA A 39 7.63 11.49 -0.41
N THR A 40 8.27 10.66 0.40
CA THR A 40 9.25 11.14 1.38
C THR A 40 10.44 11.78 0.67
N THR A 41 10.88 12.90 1.24
CA THR A 41 12.12 13.58 0.85
C THR A 41 13.25 13.29 1.82
N ASP A 42 12.95 12.64 2.95
CA ASP A 42 13.90 12.36 4.02
C ASP A 42 14.05 10.86 4.20
N PHE A 43 15.25 10.35 3.87
CA PHE A 43 15.61 8.95 4.01
C PHE A 43 16.21 8.60 5.37
N THR A 44 16.43 9.58 6.24
CA THR A 44 17.00 9.34 7.57
C THR A 44 16.00 8.70 8.53
N SER A 45 14.71 9.04 8.43
CA SER A 45 13.62 8.50 9.25
C SER A 45 12.89 7.31 8.62
N ILE A 46 13.22 6.95 7.38
CA ILE A 46 12.42 6.03 6.55
C ILE A 46 12.24 4.64 7.18
N LYS A 47 13.23 4.15 7.93
CA LYS A 47 13.12 2.87 8.66
C LYS A 47 12.01 2.93 9.70
N HIS A 48 12.02 3.96 10.54
CA HIS A 48 11.02 4.12 11.59
C HIS A 48 9.63 4.30 10.99
N GLU A 49 9.50 5.14 9.96
CA GLU A 49 8.23 5.38 9.28
C GLU A 49 7.68 4.12 8.62
N LEU A 50 8.53 3.32 7.96
CA LEU A 50 8.12 2.06 7.33
C LEU A 50 7.43 1.09 8.31
N TYR A 51 7.88 1.03 9.56
CA TYR A 51 7.32 0.13 10.58
C TYR A 51 6.20 0.75 11.43
N THR A 52 6.06 2.08 11.43
CA THR A 52 5.08 2.78 12.28
C THR A 52 3.86 3.29 11.51
N GLN A 53 4.01 3.57 10.21
CA GLN A 53 2.91 4.06 9.38
C GLN A 53 2.02 2.90 8.94
N LYS A 54 0.69 3.10 9.07
CA LYS A 54 -0.34 2.09 8.74
C LYS A 54 -0.15 1.47 7.35
N HIS A 55 0.17 2.30 6.36
CA HIS A 55 0.30 1.89 4.95
C HIS A 55 1.76 1.87 4.45
N GLY A 56 2.72 2.02 5.35
CA GLY A 56 4.13 2.18 5.00
C GLY A 56 4.47 3.59 4.52
N VAL A 57 5.47 3.70 3.64
CA VAL A 57 5.99 4.97 3.12
C VAL A 57 5.82 5.06 1.61
N VAL A 58 5.65 6.28 1.11
CA VAL A 58 5.65 6.56 -0.33
C VAL A 58 7.04 7.04 -0.70
N ILE A 59 7.62 6.46 -1.74
CA ILE A 59 8.92 6.87 -2.28
C ILE A 59 8.77 7.24 -3.75
N LYS A 60 9.73 8.01 -4.26
CA LYS A 60 9.85 8.27 -5.69
C LYS A 60 10.40 7.02 -6.40
N GLU A 61 10.11 6.92 -7.69
CA GLU A 61 10.56 5.80 -8.55
C GLU A 61 12.08 5.56 -8.45
N ASN A 62 12.87 6.63 -8.40
CA ASN A 62 14.33 6.58 -8.36
C ASN A 62 14.93 6.30 -6.97
N GLN A 63 14.10 6.01 -5.96
CA GLN A 63 14.55 5.81 -4.57
C GLN A 63 14.41 4.37 -4.07
N LEU A 64 13.98 3.43 -4.93
CA LEU A 64 13.74 2.05 -4.54
C LEU A 64 15.02 1.35 -4.05
N GLU A 65 16.13 1.54 -4.75
CA GLU A 65 17.43 0.96 -4.36
C GLU A 65 17.96 1.56 -3.04
N GLU A 66 17.74 2.86 -2.82
CA GLU A 66 18.12 3.54 -1.58
C GLU A 66 17.30 3.00 -0.39
N LEU A 67 15.99 2.80 -0.57
CA LEU A 67 15.13 2.18 0.44
C LEU A 67 15.67 0.80 0.83
N PHE A 68 15.95 -0.06 -0.16
CA PHE A 68 16.48 -1.40 0.10
C PHE A 68 17.85 -1.37 0.77
N SER A 69 18.73 -0.45 0.38
CA SER A 69 20.06 -0.28 1.01
C SER A 69 19.96 0.11 2.48
N GLN A 70 18.96 0.93 2.84
CA GLN A 70 18.71 1.28 4.23
C GLN A 70 18.17 0.08 5.01
N ILE A 71 17.16 -0.64 4.51
CA ILE A 71 16.49 -1.70 5.28
C ILE A 71 17.26 -3.05 5.29
N ALA A 72 18.17 -3.30 4.35
CA ALA A 72 18.92 -4.56 4.23
C ALA A 72 20.09 -4.70 5.21
N LEU A 73 20.45 -3.64 5.95
CA LEU A 73 21.45 -3.71 7.02
C LEU A 73 20.79 -4.19 8.32
N GLN A 74 20.66 -5.51 8.47
CA GLN A 74 20.59 -6.22 9.74
C GLN A 74 21.87 -7.06 9.93
#